data_AF-A0A927PDX1-F1
#
_entry.id   AF-A0A927PDX1-F1
#
_cell.length_a   1.000
_cell.length_b   1.000
_cell.length_c   1.000
_cell.angle_alpha   90.00
_cell.angle_beta   90.00
_cell.angle_gamma   90.00
#
_symmetry.space_group_name_H-M   'P 1'
#
loop_
_entity.id
_entity.type
_entity.pdbx_description
1 polymer ?
#
loop_
_entity_poly.entity_id
_entity_poly.type
_entity_poly.pdbx_seq_one_letter_code
_entity_poly.pdbx_strand_id
1 'polypeptide(L)'
;MFDALFQEIEKWMRDLFTGMINSNLTNMFADVNQRTGEIAAQVGQTPQGWNGNIFSMIQSLSDSVIIPIAGMIITFVLCYELISMITSSNNMHEVDTFMFFKYFMKMWIAVFIVSHTFDLVMAIFDVGQHVVNSASGIISGSTSIDISSFLAQLAPLMESMGIGELVLLALETMLVSLGMKVISIVIVVILYGRMIEIYLYSSVAAIPFATMSNREWGQIGNNYLRGLLALAFQGFFMMVCVAIYAVLVANMQISENIHSAIFGIAAYTVLLCFALLKTGSLSKSIFNAH
;
A
#
# COMPACT_ATOMS: atom_id res chain seq x y z
N MET A 1 10.89 61.54 -12.22
CA MET A 1 11.69 60.60 -13.02
C MET A 1 12.06 59.36 -12.21
N PHE A 2 12.63 59.52 -11.01
CA PHE A 2 12.93 58.38 -10.12
C PHE A 2 11.67 57.68 -9.59
N ASP A 3 10.59 58.40 -9.26
CA ASP A 3 9.35 57.77 -8.74
C ASP A 3 8.67 56.85 -9.77
N ALA A 4 8.66 57.25 -11.05
CA ALA A 4 8.15 56.42 -12.13
C ALA A 4 9.00 55.15 -12.33
N LEU A 5 10.33 55.28 -12.15
CA LEU A 5 11.25 54.15 -12.23
C LEU A 5 11.06 53.18 -11.06
N PHE A 6 10.85 53.68 -9.85
CA PHE A 6 10.56 52.84 -8.68
C PHE A 6 9.21 52.13 -8.80
N GLN A 7 8.18 52.80 -9.31
CA GLN A 7 6.86 52.18 -9.55
C GLN A 7 6.92 51.06 -10.59
N GLU A 8 7.64 51.26 -11.70
CA GLU A 8 7.84 50.22 -12.72
C GLU A 8 8.64 49.03 -12.16
N ILE A 9 9.68 49.28 -11.36
CA ILE A 9 10.45 48.21 -10.71
C ILE A 9 9.58 47.44 -9.69
N GLU A 10 8.76 48.13 -8.91
CA GLU A 10 7.85 47.50 -7.95
C GLU A 10 6.83 46.60 -8.66
N LYS A 11 6.21 47.09 -9.73
CA LYS A 11 5.27 46.33 -10.55
C LYS A 11 5.94 45.10 -11.16
N TRP A 12 7.12 45.28 -11.76
CA TRP A 12 7.90 44.18 -12.32
C TRP A 12 8.25 43.11 -11.28
N MET A 13 8.68 43.52 -10.08
CA MET A 13 8.98 42.58 -8.99
C MET A 13 7.72 41.81 -8.54
N ARG A 14 6.58 42.50 -8.42
CA ARG A 14 5.31 41.88 -8.05
C ARG A 14 4.88 40.83 -9.07
N ASP A 15 4.92 41.17 -10.36
CA ASP A 15 4.57 40.26 -11.44
C ASP A 15 5.50 39.02 -11.44
N LEU A 16 6.79 39.22 -11.20
CA LEU A 16 7.78 38.15 -11.10
C LEU A 16 7.47 37.19 -9.94
N PHE A 17 7.30 37.70 -8.71
CA PHE A 17 7.09 36.86 -7.53
C PHE A 17 5.73 36.17 -7.55
N THR A 18 4.66 36.88 -7.90
CA THR A 18 3.33 36.29 -8.06
C THR A 18 3.33 35.22 -9.15
N GLY A 19 4.02 35.45 -10.26
CA GLY A 19 4.22 34.45 -11.31
C GLY A 19 4.93 33.19 -10.80
N MET A 20 6.01 33.36 -10.03
CA MET A 20 6.77 32.25 -9.44
C MET A 20 5.93 31.46 -8.43
N ILE A 21 5.21 32.14 -7.54
CA ILE A 21 4.32 31.52 -6.54
C ILE A 21 3.22 30.71 -7.24
N ASN A 22 2.52 31.32 -8.20
CA ASN A 22 1.47 30.64 -8.96
C ASN A 22 2.00 29.40 -9.70
N SER A 23 3.17 29.51 -10.33
CA SER A 23 3.80 28.37 -11.00
C SER A 23 4.15 27.25 -10.01
N ASN A 24 4.78 27.57 -8.88
CA ASN A 24 5.14 26.59 -7.87
C ASN A 24 3.91 25.90 -7.27
N LEU A 25 2.89 26.67 -6.90
CA LEU A 25 1.64 26.13 -6.36
C LEU A 25 0.93 25.25 -7.37
N THR A 26 0.81 25.69 -8.63
CA THR A 26 0.20 24.89 -9.71
C THR A 26 0.90 23.54 -9.83
N ASN A 27 2.24 23.55 -9.89
CA ASN A 27 3.03 22.33 -10.01
C ASN A 27 2.88 21.44 -8.77
N MET A 28 2.89 22.01 -7.56
CA MET A 28 2.72 21.24 -6.33
C MET A 28 1.36 20.54 -6.25
N PHE A 29 0.26 21.23 -6.55
CA PHE A 29 -1.07 20.62 -6.52
C PHE A 29 -1.29 19.63 -7.67
N ALA A 30 -0.74 19.91 -8.85
CA ALA A 30 -0.75 18.97 -9.96
C ALA A 30 0.01 17.68 -9.59
N ASP A 31 1.19 17.82 -8.97
CA ASP A 31 1.97 16.69 -8.45
C ASP A 31 1.16 15.91 -7.40
N VAL A 32 0.50 16.58 -6.46
CA VAL A 32 -0.35 15.92 -5.45
C VAL A 32 -1.47 15.08 -6.09
N ASN A 33 -2.20 15.65 -7.05
CA ASN A 33 -3.25 14.95 -7.78
C ASN A 33 -2.69 13.74 -8.54
N GLN A 34 -1.57 13.95 -9.25
CA GLN A 34 -0.91 12.88 -9.99
C GLN A 34 -0.43 11.76 -9.07
N ARG A 35 0.25 12.09 -7.95
CA ARG A 35 0.76 11.09 -7.00
C ARG A 35 -0.36 10.31 -6.32
N THR A 36 -1.46 10.97 -5.97
CA THR A 36 -2.65 10.31 -5.42
C THR A 36 -3.20 9.27 -6.41
N GLY A 37 -3.29 9.63 -7.70
CA GLY A 37 -3.67 8.70 -8.77
C GLY A 37 -2.66 7.58 -9.00
N GLU A 38 -1.36 7.88 -8.97
CA GLU A 38 -0.30 6.88 -9.11
C GLU A 38 -0.28 5.87 -7.96
N ILE A 39 -0.51 6.31 -6.72
CA ILE A 39 -0.64 5.41 -5.56
C ILE A 39 -1.82 4.48 -5.78
N ALA A 40 -2.98 5.01 -6.17
CA ALA A 40 -4.16 4.21 -6.45
C ALA A 40 -3.91 3.17 -7.53
N ALA A 41 -3.27 3.58 -8.62
CA ALA A 41 -2.92 2.71 -9.73
C ALA A 41 -1.94 1.60 -9.29
N GLN A 42 -0.87 1.94 -8.56
CA GLN A 42 0.14 0.97 -8.14
C GLN A 42 -0.36 0.00 -7.05
N VAL A 43 -1.12 0.49 -6.07
CA VAL A 43 -1.68 -0.35 -5.01
C VAL A 43 -2.71 -1.33 -5.57
N GLY A 44 -3.42 -0.92 -6.62
CA GLY A 44 -4.40 -1.73 -7.35
C GLY A 44 -3.82 -2.71 -8.38
N GLN A 45 -2.51 -2.95 -8.42
CA GLN A 45 -1.90 -3.96 -9.31
C GLN A 45 -1.80 -5.34 -8.65
N THR A 46 -1.99 -6.40 -9.45
CA THR A 46 -1.70 -7.78 -9.02
C THR A 46 -0.18 -7.96 -8.96
N PRO A 47 0.33 -8.93 -8.18
CA PRO A 47 1.74 -9.31 -8.26
C PRO A 47 2.19 -9.64 -9.69
N GLN A 48 1.35 -10.29 -10.50
CA GLN A 48 1.69 -10.55 -11.90
C GLN A 48 1.69 -9.27 -12.76
N GLY A 49 0.72 -8.38 -12.54
CA GLY A 49 0.57 -7.13 -13.28
C GLY A 49 1.63 -6.08 -12.95
N TRP A 50 2.21 -6.12 -11.75
CA TRP A 50 3.28 -5.22 -11.35
C TRP A 50 4.60 -5.52 -12.09
N ASN A 51 5.02 -6.79 -12.13
CA ASN A 51 6.17 -7.21 -12.91
C ASN A 51 6.14 -8.71 -13.23
N GLY A 52 5.88 -9.07 -14.49
CA GLY A 52 5.79 -10.46 -14.93
C GLY A 52 7.10 -11.25 -14.82
N ASN A 53 8.26 -10.60 -14.98
CA ASN A 53 9.56 -11.27 -14.87
C ASN A 53 9.87 -11.65 -13.43
N ILE A 54 9.67 -10.72 -12.50
CA ILE A 54 9.84 -10.98 -11.06
C ILE A 54 8.84 -12.02 -10.59
N PHE A 55 7.58 -11.91 -11.01
CA PHE A 55 6.55 -12.91 -10.71
C PHE A 55 6.97 -14.31 -11.15
N SER A 56 7.41 -14.46 -12.41
CA SER A 56 7.85 -15.76 -12.96
C SER A 56 9.07 -16.32 -12.23
N MET A 57 10.01 -15.44 -11.84
CA MET A 57 11.17 -15.84 -11.03
C MET A 57 10.73 -16.37 -9.66
N ILE A 58 9.81 -15.68 -8.98
CA ILE A 58 9.31 -16.08 -7.66
C ILE A 58 8.51 -17.39 -7.76
N GLN A 59 7.67 -17.55 -8.78
CA GLN A 59 6.96 -18.80 -9.04
C GLN A 59 7.95 -19.95 -9.26
N SER A 60 8.95 -19.76 -10.12
CA SER A 60 9.98 -20.77 -10.38
C SER A 60 10.74 -21.18 -9.12
N LEU A 61 11.07 -20.22 -8.24
CA LEU A 61 11.69 -20.49 -6.94
C LEU A 61 10.75 -21.30 -6.03
N SER A 62 9.48 -20.92 -5.95
CA SER A 62 8.48 -21.67 -5.20
C SER A 62 8.39 -23.12 -5.69
N ASP A 63 8.23 -23.31 -7.00
CA ASP A 63 7.99 -24.63 -7.59
C ASP A 63 9.22 -25.54 -7.54
N SER A 64 10.41 -24.98 -7.77
CA SER A 64 11.65 -25.76 -7.90
C SER A 64 12.34 -26.01 -6.56
N VAL A 65 12.14 -25.14 -5.57
CA VAL A 65 12.87 -25.17 -4.29
C VAL A 65 11.93 -25.41 -3.13
N ILE A 66 10.87 -24.60 -3.01
CA ILE A 66 10.05 -24.57 -1.80
C ILE A 66 9.02 -25.70 -1.78
N ILE A 67 8.37 -26.03 -2.90
CA ILE A 67 7.42 -27.15 -2.99
C ILE A 67 8.09 -28.49 -2.62
N PRO A 68 9.28 -28.86 -3.13
CA PRO A 68 9.98 -30.07 -2.70
C PRO A 68 10.25 -30.11 -1.18
N ILE A 69 10.65 -28.98 -0.59
CA ILE A 69 10.88 -28.88 0.86
C ILE A 69 9.56 -29.06 1.63
N ALA A 70 8.49 -28.40 1.18
CA ALA A 70 7.16 -28.57 1.74
C ALA A 70 6.66 -30.03 1.61
N GLY A 71 7.00 -30.71 0.51
CA GLY A 71 6.74 -32.14 0.27
C GLY A 71 7.35 -33.07 1.32
N MET A 72 8.60 -32.78 1.73
CA MET A 72 9.24 -33.51 2.83
C MET A 72 8.54 -33.25 4.17
N ILE A 73 8.19 -31.99 4.44
CA ILE A 73 7.51 -31.59 5.68
C ILE A 73 6.13 -32.22 5.79
N ILE A 74 5.31 -32.15 4.73
CA ILE A 74 3.96 -32.72 4.74
C ILE A 74 4.00 -34.24 4.90
N THR A 75 5.00 -34.92 4.30
CA THR A 75 5.18 -36.37 4.47
C THR A 75 5.45 -36.69 5.95
N PHE A 76 6.35 -35.96 6.60
CA PHE A 76 6.61 -36.12 8.02
C PHE A 76 5.36 -35.89 8.88
N VAL A 77 4.63 -34.80 8.59
CA VAL A 77 3.39 -34.44 9.30
C VAL A 77 2.32 -35.54 9.17
N LEU A 78 2.10 -36.04 7.95
CA LEU A 78 1.12 -37.08 7.68
C LEU A 78 1.50 -38.42 8.33
N CYS A 79 2.78 -38.80 8.26
CA CYS A 79 3.28 -40.00 8.94
C CYS A 79 3.07 -39.93 10.46
N TYR A 80 3.35 -38.78 11.08
CA TYR A 80 3.11 -38.57 12.50
C TYR A 80 1.62 -38.72 12.84
N GLU A 81 0.74 -38.08 12.05
CA GLU A 81 -0.70 -38.18 12.27
C GLU A 81 -1.23 -39.62 12.13
N LEU A 82 -0.73 -40.38 11.15
CA LEU A 82 -1.09 -41.78 10.96
C LEU A 82 -0.68 -42.65 12.16
N ILE A 83 0.55 -42.49 12.64
CA ILE A 83 1.06 -43.24 13.81
C ILE A 83 0.25 -42.89 15.06
N SER A 84 -0.02 -41.60 15.28
CA SER A 84 -0.82 -41.14 16.41
C SER A 84 -2.24 -41.70 16.36
N MET A 85 -2.85 -41.74 15.17
CA MET A 85 -4.18 -42.31 14.97
C MET A 85 -4.21 -43.80 15.35
N ILE A 86 -3.30 -44.60 14.78
CA ILE A 86 -3.20 -46.04 15.04
C ILE A 86 -2.92 -46.33 16.53
N THR A 87 -2.05 -45.54 17.15
CA THR A 87 -1.67 -45.71 18.57
C THR A 87 -2.81 -45.31 19.52
N SER A 88 -3.58 -44.27 19.17
CA SER A 88 -4.74 -43.83 19.97
C SER A 88 -5.90 -44.84 19.93
N SER A 89 -6.05 -45.57 18.82
CA SER A 89 -6.95 -46.71 18.70
C SER A 89 -6.33 -47.97 19.31
N ASN A 90 -6.14 -47.99 20.64
CA ASN A 90 -5.46 -49.06 21.38
C ASN A 90 -6.32 -50.32 21.60
N ASN A 91 -7.10 -50.71 20.58
CA ASN A 91 -7.77 -52.00 20.50
C ASN A 91 -8.16 -52.23 19.04
N MET A 92 -7.39 -53.01 18.26
CA MET A 92 -7.65 -53.34 16.84
C MET A 92 -8.96 -54.14 16.61
N HIS A 93 -10.00 -53.86 17.39
CA HIS A 93 -11.34 -54.41 17.33
C HIS A 93 -12.38 -53.37 16.86
N GLU A 94 -12.11 -52.06 17.01
CA GLU A 94 -12.99 -50.95 16.57
C GLU A 94 -12.22 -49.93 15.71
N VAL A 95 -11.34 -50.42 14.85
CA VAL A 95 -10.77 -49.59 13.79
C VAL A 95 -11.85 -49.44 12.72
N ASP A 96 -12.67 -48.41 12.88
CA ASP A 96 -13.72 -48.07 11.92
C ASP A 96 -13.05 -47.71 10.58
N THR A 97 -13.33 -48.47 9.50
CA THR A 97 -12.84 -48.22 8.14
C THR A 97 -13.03 -46.76 7.72
N PHE A 98 -14.07 -46.12 8.27
CA PHE A 98 -14.37 -44.72 8.08
C PHE A 98 -13.28 -43.74 8.59
N MET A 99 -12.53 -44.10 9.64
CA MET A 99 -11.42 -43.28 10.15
C MET A 99 -10.25 -43.24 9.18
N PHE A 100 -9.90 -44.39 8.58
CA PHE A 100 -8.90 -44.47 7.52
C PHE A 100 -9.32 -43.71 6.26
N PHE A 101 -10.61 -43.78 5.89
CA PHE A 101 -11.13 -43.01 4.76
C PHE A 101 -10.98 -41.50 4.97
N LYS A 102 -11.33 -40.99 6.17
CA LYS A 102 -11.12 -39.57 6.53
C LYS A 102 -9.66 -39.17 6.44
N TYR A 103 -8.74 -40.01 6.91
CA TYR A 103 -7.31 -39.76 6.80
C TYR A 103 -6.85 -39.67 5.34
N PHE A 104 -7.29 -40.61 4.49
CA PHE A 104 -6.94 -40.61 3.07
C PHE A 104 -7.43 -39.36 2.35
N MET A 105 -8.66 -38.94 2.62
CA MET A 105 -9.21 -37.67 2.11
C MET A 105 -8.40 -36.47 2.59
N LYS A 106 -8.05 -36.43 3.89
CA LYS A 106 -7.25 -35.36 4.48
C LYS A 106 -5.85 -35.28 3.86
N MET A 107 -5.19 -36.42 3.66
CA MET A 107 -3.90 -36.52 3.00
C MET A 107 -3.97 -35.99 1.57
N TRP A 108 -4.96 -36.43 0.80
CA TRP A 108 -5.16 -35.99 -0.57
C TRP A 108 -5.37 -34.47 -0.68
N ILE A 109 -6.23 -33.90 0.17
CA ILE A 109 -6.46 -32.44 0.23
C ILE A 109 -5.19 -31.69 0.61
N ALA A 110 -4.45 -32.18 1.61
CA ALA A 110 -3.24 -31.52 2.09
C ALA A 110 -2.15 -31.49 1.00
N VAL A 111 -1.95 -32.62 0.30
CA VAL A 111 -1.01 -32.69 -0.84
C VAL A 111 -1.48 -31.77 -1.97
N PHE A 112 -2.78 -31.74 -2.28
CA PHE A 112 -3.33 -30.84 -3.30
C PHE A 112 -3.03 -29.37 -3.00
N ILE A 113 -3.26 -28.92 -1.75
CA ILE A 113 -3.00 -27.55 -1.31
C ILE A 113 -1.51 -27.20 -1.42
N VAL A 114 -0.61 -28.10 -1.00
CA VAL A 114 0.83 -27.86 -1.09
C VAL A 114 1.29 -27.76 -2.55
N SER A 115 0.79 -28.64 -3.42
CA SER A 115 1.14 -28.65 -4.84
C SER A 115 0.61 -27.43 -5.62
N HIS A 116 -0.50 -26.84 -5.19
CA HIS A 116 -1.11 -25.65 -5.84
C HIS A 116 -1.03 -24.41 -4.94
N THR A 117 -0.02 -24.35 -4.08
CA THR A 117 0.08 -23.27 -3.10
C THR A 117 0.16 -21.90 -3.78
N PHE A 118 0.98 -21.77 -4.83
CA PHE A 118 1.19 -20.48 -5.47
C PHE A 118 -0.11 -19.92 -6.06
N ASP A 119 -0.91 -20.78 -6.71
CA ASP A 119 -2.22 -20.42 -7.25
C ASP A 119 -3.19 -19.98 -6.15
N LEU A 120 -3.22 -20.69 -5.02
CA LEU A 120 -4.06 -20.34 -3.87
C LEU A 120 -3.66 -18.98 -3.28
N VAL A 121 -2.36 -18.70 -3.16
CA VAL A 121 -1.87 -17.40 -2.70
C VAL A 121 -2.31 -16.29 -3.65
N MET A 122 -2.16 -16.49 -4.95
CA MET A 122 -2.58 -15.49 -5.95
C MET A 122 -4.09 -15.26 -5.92
N ALA A 123 -4.89 -16.32 -5.77
CA ALA A 123 -6.34 -16.18 -5.62
C ALA A 123 -6.73 -15.31 -4.40
N ILE A 124 -6.01 -15.41 -3.28
CA ILE A 124 -6.26 -14.54 -2.11
C ILE A 124 -5.89 -13.09 -2.42
N PHE A 125 -4.79 -12.85 -3.14
CA PHE A 125 -4.41 -11.50 -3.56
C PHE A 125 -5.40 -10.91 -4.56
N ASP A 126 -5.97 -11.71 -5.47
CA ASP A 126 -7.01 -11.27 -6.40
C ASP A 126 -8.27 -10.80 -5.65
N VAL A 127 -8.67 -11.53 -4.60
CA VAL A 127 -9.78 -11.10 -3.72
C VAL A 127 -9.44 -9.79 -3.01
N GLY A 128 -8.24 -9.66 -2.44
CA GLY A 128 -7.79 -8.42 -1.82
C GLY A 128 -7.79 -7.24 -2.80
N GLN A 129 -7.35 -7.48 -4.03
CA GLN A 129 -7.31 -6.47 -5.07
C GLN A 129 -8.70 -6.07 -5.57
N HIS A 130 -9.66 -6.99 -5.61
CA HIS A 130 -11.05 -6.64 -5.90
C HIS A 130 -11.58 -5.62 -4.88
N VAL A 131 -11.24 -5.76 -3.60
CA VAL A 131 -11.59 -4.80 -2.54
C VAL A 131 -10.89 -3.45 -2.77
N VAL A 132 -9.59 -3.47 -3.10
CA VAL A 132 -8.82 -2.25 -3.42
C VAL A 132 -9.42 -1.50 -4.60
N ASN A 133 -9.72 -2.18 -5.70
CA ASN A 133 -10.26 -1.58 -6.91
C ASN A 133 -11.66 -0.99 -6.66
N SER A 134 -12.48 -1.69 -5.88
CA SER A 134 -13.80 -1.18 -5.46
C SER A 134 -13.68 0.10 -4.63
N ALA A 135 -12.70 0.16 -3.71
CA ALA A 135 -12.41 1.37 -2.95
C ALA A 135 -11.87 2.49 -3.87
N SER A 136 -10.99 2.17 -4.82
CA SER A 136 -10.43 3.14 -5.76
C SER A 136 -11.51 3.83 -6.60
N GLY A 137 -12.55 3.10 -7.05
CA GLY A 137 -13.65 3.69 -7.82
C GLY A 137 -14.44 4.76 -7.06
N ILE A 138 -14.52 4.65 -5.73
CA ILE A 138 -15.14 5.66 -4.86
C ILE A 138 -14.19 6.86 -4.69
N ILE A 139 -12.89 6.61 -4.52
CA ILE A 139 -11.88 7.62 -4.18
C ILE A 139 -11.52 8.50 -5.40
N SER A 140 -11.49 7.92 -6.61
CA SER A 140 -11.19 8.66 -7.85
C SER A 140 -12.23 9.76 -8.15
N GLY A 141 -13.46 9.64 -7.64
CA GLY A 141 -14.50 10.66 -7.82
C GLY A 141 -14.35 11.91 -6.94
N SER A 142 -13.51 11.87 -5.90
CA SER A 142 -13.40 12.93 -4.88
C SER A 142 -11.99 13.50 -4.71
N THR A 143 -11.04 13.07 -5.54
CA THR A 143 -9.60 13.37 -5.38
C THR A 143 -9.07 14.46 -6.29
N SER A 144 -9.84 14.95 -7.27
CA SER A 144 -9.41 16.05 -8.13
C SER A 144 -9.49 17.37 -7.34
N ILE A 145 -8.35 17.78 -6.80
CA ILE A 145 -8.22 19.11 -6.19
C ILE A 145 -8.36 20.16 -7.31
N ASP A 146 -9.32 21.07 -7.20
CA ASP A 146 -9.51 22.15 -8.17
C ASP A 146 -8.45 23.23 -7.93
N ILE A 147 -7.41 23.20 -8.76
CA ILE A 147 -6.28 24.13 -8.72
C ILE A 147 -6.72 25.54 -9.11
N SER A 148 -7.67 25.64 -10.05
CA SER A 148 -8.06 26.92 -10.65
C SER A 148 -8.80 27.81 -9.66
N SER A 149 -9.75 27.25 -8.91
CA SER A 149 -10.48 27.98 -7.88
C SER A 149 -9.60 28.34 -6.69
N PHE A 150 -8.60 27.52 -6.35
CA PHE A 150 -7.65 27.84 -5.29
C PHE A 150 -6.72 29.00 -5.68
N LEU A 151 -6.11 28.97 -6.87
CA LEU A 151 -5.27 30.07 -7.34
C LEU A 151 -6.08 31.37 -7.48
N ALA A 152 -7.33 31.30 -7.90
CA ALA A 152 -8.22 32.45 -7.97
C ALA A 152 -8.49 33.09 -6.59
N GLN A 153 -8.58 32.28 -5.53
CA GLN A 153 -8.72 32.77 -4.16
C GLN A 153 -7.41 33.37 -3.60
N LEU A 154 -6.26 32.89 -4.05
CA LEU A 154 -4.95 33.41 -3.64
C LEU A 154 -4.56 34.71 -4.34
N ALA A 155 -5.05 34.94 -5.57
CA ALA A 155 -4.77 36.15 -6.34
C ALA A 155 -5.02 37.47 -5.56
N PRO A 156 -6.21 37.72 -4.97
CA PRO A 156 -6.47 38.96 -4.23
C PRO A 156 -5.63 39.08 -2.96
N LEU A 157 -5.29 37.96 -2.32
CA LEU A 157 -4.41 37.96 -1.14
C LEU A 157 -3.00 38.39 -1.52
N MET A 158 -2.43 37.85 -2.61
CA MET A 158 -1.10 38.23 -3.10
C MET A 158 -1.05 39.69 -3.62
N GLU A 159 -2.14 40.19 -4.21
CA GLU A 159 -2.24 41.59 -4.60
C GLU A 159 -2.17 42.54 -3.40
N SER A 160 -2.72 42.13 -2.25
CA SER A 160 -2.69 42.92 -1.02
C SER A 160 -1.36 42.89 -0.27
N MET A 161 -0.49 41.92 -0.56
CA MET A 161 0.80 41.72 0.14
C MET A 161 1.86 42.70 -0.31
N GLY A 162 2.77 43.08 0.59
CA GLY A 162 3.95 43.87 0.26
C GLY A 162 4.97 43.07 -0.57
N ILE A 163 5.85 43.74 -1.31
CA ILE A 163 6.92 43.05 -2.09
C ILE A 163 7.78 42.15 -1.19
N GLY A 164 8.12 42.62 0.02
CA GLY A 164 8.92 41.82 0.97
C GLY A 164 8.20 40.53 1.42
N GLU A 165 6.89 40.59 1.60
CA GLU A 165 6.07 39.42 1.96
C GLU A 165 5.93 38.45 0.78
N LEU A 166 5.78 38.97 -0.44
CA LEU A 166 5.79 38.16 -1.66
C LEU A 166 7.12 37.42 -1.84
N VAL A 167 8.26 38.05 -1.57
CA VAL A 167 9.58 37.39 -1.62
C VAL A 167 9.63 36.22 -0.64
N LEU A 168 9.19 36.42 0.60
CA LEU A 168 9.13 35.37 1.62
C LEU A 168 8.23 34.21 1.18
N LEU A 169 7.02 34.52 0.73
CA LEU A 169 6.06 33.52 0.25
C LEU A 169 6.62 32.73 -0.95
N ALA A 170 7.32 33.40 -1.86
CA ALA A 170 7.92 32.76 -3.01
C ALA A 170 9.08 31.81 -2.62
N LEU A 171 9.87 32.16 -1.59
CA LEU A 171 10.87 31.27 -1.01
C LEU A 171 10.24 30.07 -0.29
N GLU A 172 9.15 30.28 0.45
CA GLU A 172 8.42 29.20 1.14
C GLU A 172 7.85 28.18 0.14
N THR A 173 7.17 28.65 -0.91
CA THR A 173 6.63 27.75 -1.95
C THR A 173 7.74 26.98 -2.66
N MET A 174 8.90 27.59 -2.89
CA MET A 174 10.05 26.91 -3.49
C MET A 174 10.61 25.82 -2.58
N LEU A 175 10.75 26.11 -1.27
CA LEU A 175 11.25 25.15 -0.28
C LEU A 175 10.28 23.97 -0.12
N VAL A 176 8.97 24.23 -0.02
CA VAL A 176 7.98 23.16 0.10
C VAL A 176 7.91 22.34 -1.18
N SER A 177 7.94 22.97 -2.37
CA SER A 177 7.99 22.25 -3.65
C SER A 177 9.17 21.26 -3.71
N LEU A 178 10.35 21.66 -3.23
CA LEU A 178 11.51 20.76 -3.13
C LEU A 178 11.24 19.60 -2.17
N GLY A 179 10.67 19.88 -0.99
CA GLY A 179 10.31 18.85 0.00
C GLY A 179 9.31 17.83 -0.55
N MET A 180 8.32 18.28 -1.31
CA MET A 180 7.31 17.42 -1.94
C MET A 180 7.93 16.42 -2.93
N LYS A 181 8.95 16.82 -3.69
CA LYS A 181 9.68 15.90 -4.59
C LYS A 181 10.38 14.78 -3.82
N VAL A 182 10.97 15.10 -2.66
CA VAL A 182 11.60 14.08 -1.81
C VAL A 182 10.55 13.12 -1.26
N ILE A 183 9.43 13.64 -0.73
CA ILE A 183 8.35 12.79 -0.20
C ILE A 183 7.78 11.87 -1.28
N SER A 184 7.65 12.38 -2.51
CA SER A 184 7.22 11.56 -3.65
C SER A 184 8.10 10.33 -3.88
N ILE A 185 9.43 10.48 -3.79
CA ILE A 185 10.37 9.35 -3.90
C ILE A 185 10.13 8.36 -2.76
N VAL A 186 9.94 8.86 -1.54
CA VAL A 186 9.68 8.00 -0.37
C VAL A 186 8.39 7.20 -0.55
N ILE A 187 7.32 7.81 -1.07
CA ILE A 187 6.07 7.09 -1.36
C ILE A 187 6.31 5.95 -2.35
N VAL A 188 7.02 6.18 -3.46
CA VAL A 188 7.34 5.12 -4.44
C VAL A 188 8.09 3.97 -3.77
N VAL A 189 9.07 4.26 -2.90
CA VAL A 189 9.79 3.23 -2.15
C VAL A 189 8.85 2.42 -1.25
N ILE A 190 7.87 3.05 -0.60
CA ILE A 190 6.87 2.36 0.22
C ILE A 190 5.99 1.43 -0.63
N LEU A 191 5.52 1.88 -1.78
CA LEU A 191 4.68 1.08 -2.68
C LEU A 191 5.44 -0.14 -3.22
N TYR A 192 6.71 0.04 -3.60
CA TYR A 192 7.55 -1.05 -4.07
C TYR A 192 7.94 -2.00 -2.93
N GLY A 193 8.21 -1.47 -1.74
CA GLY A 193 8.44 -2.26 -0.54
C GLY A 193 7.29 -3.20 -0.23
N ARG A 194 6.04 -2.74 -0.37
CA ARG A 194 4.84 -3.60 -0.25
C ARG A 194 4.87 -4.76 -1.25
N MET A 195 5.17 -4.50 -2.52
CA MET A 195 5.20 -5.56 -3.54
C MET A 195 6.28 -6.60 -3.24
N ILE A 196 7.46 -6.15 -2.81
CA ILE A 196 8.55 -7.03 -2.38
C ILE A 196 8.10 -7.88 -1.19
N GLU A 197 7.43 -7.30 -0.19
CA GLU A 197 6.90 -8.05 0.96
C GLU A 197 5.91 -9.13 0.53
N ILE A 198 5.00 -8.84 -0.41
CA ILE A 198 4.05 -9.80 -0.98
C ILE A 198 4.79 -10.97 -1.65
N TYR A 199 5.82 -10.70 -2.46
CA TYR A 199 6.60 -11.75 -3.12
C TYR A 199 7.40 -12.60 -2.14
N LEU A 200 7.98 -11.99 -1.11
CA LEU A 200 8.70 -12.73 -0.07
C LEU A 200 7.75 -13.68 0.66
N TYR A 201 6.56 -13.20 1.01
CA TYR A 201 5.54 -14.04 1.63
C TYR A 201 5.14 -15.18 0.69
N SER A 202 4.72 -14.87 -0.54
CA SER A 202 4.24 -15.87 -1.49
C SER A 202 5.30 -16.92 -1.84
N SER A 203 6.58 -16.55 -1.88
CA SER A 203 7.67 -17.46 -2.19
C SER A 203 7.78 -18.65 -1.22
N VAL A 204 7.49 -18.44 0.06
CA VAL A 204 7.68 -19.46 1.12
C VAL A 204 6.38 -20.16 1.53
N ALA A 205 5.26 -19.84 0.88
CA ALA A 205 3.91 -20.20 1.31
C ALA A 205 3.67 -21.72 1.47
N ALA A 206 4.37 -22.55 0.69
CA ALA A 206 4.09 -23.99 0.66
C ALA A 206 4.49 -24.67 1.99
N ILE A 207 5.50 -24.13 2.68
CA ILE A 207 5.97 -24.68 3.97
C ILE A 207 4.89 -24.52 5.07
N PRO A 208 4.35 -23.32 5.34
CA PRO A 208 3.23 -23.17 6.27
C PRO A 208 2.01 -24.01 5.90
N PHE A 209 1.65 -24.09 4.61
CA PHE A 209 0.52 -24.92 4.18
C PHE A 209 0.75 -26.42 4.41
N ALA A 210 1.97 -26.91 4.26
CA ALA A 210 2.34 -28.29 4.60
C ALA A 210 2.13 -28.61 6.09
N THR A 211 2.29 -27.60 6.97
CA THR A 211 2.10 -27.76 8.42
C THR A 211 0.65 -27.57 8.89
N MET A 212 -0.23 -26.99 8.06
CA MET A 212 -1.60 -26.62 8.44
C MET A 212 -2.48 -27.82 8.76
N SER A 213 -2.19 -28.98 8.16
CA SER A 213 -2.98 -30.20 8.31
C SER A 213 -2.91 -30.78 9.74
N ASN A 214 -1.85 -30.53 10.50
CA ASN A 214 -1.67 -31.10 11.83
C ASN A 214 -2.34 -30.25 12.92
N ARG A 215 -2.84 -30.88 13.99
CA ARG A 215 -3.37 -30.18 15.16
C ARG A 215 -2.28 -29.45 15.97
N GLU A 216 -1.08 -30.01 16.03
CA GLU A 216 0.05 -29.43 16.78
C GLU A 216 0.75 -28.29 16.02
N TRP A 217 0.87 -28.41 14.70
CA TRP A 217 1.60 -27.46 13.84
C TRP A 217 0.65 -26.55 13.06
N GLY A 218 -0.66 -26.80 13.12
CA GLY A 218 -1.68 -26.06 12.39
C GLY A 218 -1.75 -24.58 12.75
N GLN A 219 -1.26 -24.20 13.93
CA GLN A 219 -1.15 -22.79 14.33
C GLN A 219 -0.19 -22.02 13.40
N ILE A 220 0.88 -22.65 12.90
CA ILE A 220 1.84 -22.02 11.97
C ILE A 220 1.13 -21.70 10.65
N GLY A 221 0.47 -22.68 10.04
CA GLY A 221 -0.30 -22.49 8.81
C GLY A 221 -1.43 -21.48 8.95
N ASN A 222 -2.18 -21.54 10.06
CA ASN A 222 -3.27 -20.59 10.33
C ASN A 222 -2.77 -19.15 10.52
N ASN A 223 -1.67 -18.96 11.24
CA ASN A 223 -1.08 -17.63 11.44
C ASN A 223 -0.50 -17.09 10.13
N TYR A 224 0.11 -17.95 9.31
CA TYR A 224 0.56 -17.58 7.98
C TYR A 224 -0.60 -17.13 7.09
N LEU A 225 -1.72 -17.87 7.07
CA LEU A 225 -2.92 -17.50 6.30
C LEU A 225 -3.48 -16.14 6.77
N ARG A 226 -3.51 -15.88 8.08
CA ARG A 226 -3.88 -14.56 8.63
C ARG A 226 -2.95 -13.47 8.14
N GLY A 227 -1.64 -13.73 8.11
CA GLY A 227 -0.66 -12.78 7.58
C GLY A 227 -0.83 -12.52 6.08
N LEU A 228 -1.18 -13.54 5.32
CA LEU A 228 -1.44 -13.43 3.89
C LEU A 228 -2.70 -12.60 3.61
N LEU A 229 -3.77 -12.83 4.39
CA LEU A 229 -4.97 -11.99 4.36
C LEU A 229 -4.65 -10.55 4.77
N ALA A 230 -3.80 -10.35 5.78
CA ALA A 230 -3.36 -9.01 6.18
C ALA A 230 -2.62 -8.29 5.05
N LEU A 231 -1.72 -8.95 4.33
CA LEU A 231 -1.02 -8.34 3.19
C LEU A 231 -1.97 -8.03 2.02
N ALA A 232 -2.95 -8.91 1.77
CA ALA A 232 -3.97 -8.69 0.74
C ALA A 232 -4.82 -7.44 1.07
N PHE A 233 -5.26 -7.29 2.32
CA PHE A 233 -6.04 -6.13 2.78
C PHE A 233 -5.21 -4.87 3.07
N GLN A 234 -3.89 -4.98 3.18
CA GLN A 234 -3.02 -3.81 3.39
C GLN A 234 -3.23 -2.76 2.29
N GLY A 235 -3.40 -3.19 1.04
CA GLY A 235 -3.66 -2.28 -0.08
C GLY A 235 -4.93 -1.45 0.13
N PHE A 236 -5.97 -2.03 0.74
CA PHE A 236 -7.20 -1.31 1.05
C PHE A 236 -6.94 -0.20 2.08
N PHE A 237 -6.19 -0.48 3.14
CA PHE A 237 -5.84 0.54 4.12
C PHE A 237 -4.98 1.66 3.52
N MET A 238 -4.10 1.35 2.57
CA MET A 238 -3.36 2.38 1.83
C MET A 238 -4.29 3.28 1.02
N MET A 239 -5.31 2.71 0.36
CA MET A 239 -6.33 3.50 -0.34
C MET A 239 -7.11 4.42 0.58
N VAL A 240 -7.50 3.93 1.77
CA VAL A 240 -8.16 4.77 2.79
C VAL A 240 -7.27 5.92 3.23
N CYS A 241 -5.97 5.70 3.42
CA CYS A 241 -5.02 6.76 3.77
C CYS A 241 -4.95 7.85 2.69
N VAL A 242 -4.92 7.44 1.41
CA VAL A 242 -4.92 8.35 0.26
C VAL A 242 -6.22 9.15 0.20
N ALA A 243 -7.37 8.53 0.45
CA ALA A 243 -8.67 9.19 0.48
C ALA A 243 -8.75 10.26 1.58
N ILE A 244 -8.31 9.92 2.80
CA ILE A 244 -8.26 10.85 3.93
C ILE A 244 -7.35 12.04 3.59
N TYR A 245 -6.17 11.77 3.02
CA TYR A 245 -5.23 12.80 2.60
C TYR A 245 -5.85 13.77 1.57
N ALA A 246 -6.54 13.24 0.55
CA ALA A 246 -7.18 14.07 -0.47
C ALA A 246 -8.25 15.00 0.13
N VAL A 247 -9.07 14.50 1.06
CA VAL A 247 -10.06 15.31 1.78
C VAL A 247 -9.38 16.36 2.67
N LEU A 248 -8.29 16.03 3.36
CA LEU A 248 -7.54 16.98 4.19
C LEU A 248 -6.97 18.13 3.36
N VAL A 249 -6.37 17.83 2.20
CA VAL A 249 -5.81 18.84 1.30
C VAL A 249 -6.91 19.70 0.67
N ALA A 250 -8.05 19.10 0.29
CA ALA A 250 -9.19 19.85 -0.25
C ALA A 250 -9.75 20.86 0.77
N ASN A 251 -9.88 20.47 2.05
CA ASN A 251 -10.35 21.38 3.10
C ASN A 251 -9.37 22.55 3.37
N MET A 252 -8.08 22.40 3.06
CA MET A 252 -7.12 23.50 3.20
C MET A 252 -7.32 24.61 2.19
N GLN A 253 -7.97 24.34 1.05
CA GLN A 253 -8.23 25.35 0.04
C GLN A 253 -9.13 26.50 0.54
N ILE A 254 -9.78 26.32 1.70
CA ILE A 254 -10.70 27.28 2.33
C ILE A 254 -9.96 28.19 3.35
N SER A 255 -8.65 28.04 3.55
CA SER A 255 -7.90 28.83 4.54
C SER A 255 -7.67 30.28 4.09
N GLU A 256 -7.89 31.23 4.99
CA GLU A 256 -7.67 32.67 4.78
C GLU A 256 -6.17 33.06 4.79
N ASN A 257 -5.25 32.16 5.19
CA ASN A 257 -3.83 32.47 5.32
C ASN A 257 -2.95 31.55 4.44
N ILE A 258 -2.37 32.12 3.38
CA ILE A 258 -1.56 31.40 2.38
C ILE A 258 -0.36 30.68 3.00
N HIS A 259 0.35 31.33 3.94
CA HIS A 259 1.51 30.73 4.59
C HIS A 259 1.13 29.45 5.32
N SER A 260 0.05 29.52 6.12
CA SER A 260 -0.46 28.33 6.82
C SER A 260 -0.93 27.25 5.85
N ALA A 261 -1.48 27.65 4.70
CA ALA A 261 -1.94 26.73 3.67
C ALA A 261 -0.78 25.95 3.04
N ILE A 262 0.32 26.63 2.69
CA ILE A 262 1.51 25.99 2.09
C ILE A 262 2.15 24.99 3.04
N PHE A 263 2.38 25.37 4.29
CA PHE A 263 3.00 24.48 5.27
C PHE A 263 2.09 23.32 5.67
N GLY A 264 0.77 23.52 5.75
CA GLY A 264 -0.14 22.41 6.08
C GLY A 264 -0.23 21.36 4.97
N ILE A 265 -0.12 21.74 3.68
CA ILE A 265 -0.02 20.75 2.58
C ILE A 265 1.22 19.88 2.75
N ALA A 266 2.35 20.51 3.07
CA ALA A 266 3.59 19.80 3.36
C ALA A 266 3.40 18.82 4.54
N ALA A 267 2.80 19.30 5.63
CA ALA A 267 2.54 18.51 6.83
C ALA A 267 1.61 17.32 6.56
N TYR A 268 0.53 17.51 5.80
CA TYR A 268 -0.37 16.42 5.42
C TYR A 268 0.28 15.40 4.48
N THR A 269 1.21 15.83 3.64
CA THR A 269 1.95 14.91 2.76
C THR A 269 2.94 14.07 3.57
N VAL A 270 3.60 14.66 4.58
CA VAL A 270 4.41 13.91 5.55
C VAL A 270 3.53 12.94 6.36
N LEU A 271 2.35 13.36 6.78
CA LEU A 271 1.39 12.51 7.49
C LEU A 271 0.94 11.33 6.63
N LEU A 272 0.65 11.55 5.34
CA LEU A 272 0.34 10.48 4.40
C LEU A 272 1.49 9.46 4.35
N CYS A 273 2.74 9.91 4.20
CA CYS A 273 3.90 9.03 4.18
C CYS A 273 4.00 8.18 5.45
N PHE A 274 3.81 8.80 6.62
CA PHE A 274 3.80 8.09 7.90
C PHE A 274 2.66 7.07 7.99
N ALA A 275 1.45 7.45 7.58
CA ALA A 275 0.29 6.56 7.58
C ALA A 275 0.52 5.35 6.66
N LEU A 276 1.02 5.57 5.44
CA LEU A 276 1.35 4.51 4.49
C LEU A 276 2.36 3.50 5.07
N LEU A 277 3.43 3.98 5.73
CA LEU A 277 4.40 3.11 6.41
C LEU A 277 3.77 2.23 7.50
N LYS A 278 2.75 2.74 8.20
CA LYS A 278 2.09 2.03 9.30
C LYS A 278 1.04 1.03 8.84
N THR A 279 0.53 1.12 7.61
CA THR A 279 -0.55 0.24 7.11
C THR A 279 -0.24 -1.24 7.22
N GLY A 280 1.00 -1.68 6.97
CA GLY A 280 1.40 -3.08 7.10
C GLY A 280 1.28 -3.58 8.55
N SER A 281 1.81 -2.82 9.51
CA SER A 281 1.70 -3.16 10.93
C SER A 281 0.25 -3.14 11.44
N LEU A 282 -0.55 -2.18 10.96
CA LEU A 282 -1.96 -2.07 11.29
C LEU A 282 -2.73 -3.29 10.77
N SER A 283 -2.52 -3.67 9.51
CA SER A 283 -3.21 -4.80 8.89
C SER A 283 -2.90 -6.10 9.63
N LYS A 284 -1.61 -6.37 9.92
CA LYS A 284 -1.20 -7.55 10.69
C LYS A 284 -1.85 -7.60 12.07
N SER A 285 -1.93 -6.45 12.75
CA SER A 285 -2.62 -6.35 14.04
C SER A 285 -4.13 -6.63 13.95
N ILE A 286 -4.82 -6.15 12.92
CA ILE A 286 -6.27 -6.36 12.73
C ILE A 286 -6.57 -7.84 12.51
N PHE A 287 -5.75 -8.53 11.72
CA PHE A 287 -5.94 -9.95 11.40
C PHE A 287 -5.33 -10.89 12.44
N ASN A 288 -4.76 -10.37 13.54
CA ASN A 288 -4.01 -11.15 14.55
C ASN A 288 -2.97 -12.08 13.90
N ALA A 289 -2.23 -11.51 12.94
CA ALA A 289 -1.07 -12.13 12.32
C ALA A 289 0.18 -11.65 13.07
N HIS A 290 0.80 -12.56 13.82
CA HIS A 290 1.99 -12.28 14.63
C HIS A 290 3.26 -12.84 14.00
#